data_AF-A0A934H944-F1
#
_entry.id   AF-A0A934H944-F1
#
_cell.length_a   1.000
_cell.length_b   1.000
_cell.length_c   1.000
_cell.angle_alpha   90.00
_cell.angle_beta   90.00
_cell.angle_gamma   90.00
#
_symmetry.space_group_name_H-M   'P 1'
#
loop_
_entity.id
_entity.type
_entity.pdbx_description
1 polymer ?
#
loop_
_entity_poly.entity_id
_entity_poly.type
_entity_poly.pdbx_seq_one_letter_code
_entity_poly.pdbx_strand_id
1 'polypeptide(L)'
;MIRKAKSHLSDESGVQLVEYVAVFPFVLLAAMIAFQFMVGAYTVVVAAAAAREGARAAAVYENAYVAAANASVGFQRQVFVTGAGNGVRCTVKLKVPMFPLWPGEVWATGNTTMRLER
;
A
#
# COMPACT_ATOMS: atom_id res chain seq x y z
N MET A 1 62.83 28.38 12.71
CA MET A 1 61.89 28.65 11.59
C MET A 1 60.84 27.52 11.55
N ILE A 2 59.92 27.42 12.52
CA ILE A 2 58.87 26.38 12.54
C ILE A 2 57.62 26.94 13.24
N ARG A 3 56.76 27.65 12.51
CA ARG A 3 55.42 28.05 12.98
C ARG A 3 54.51 28.24 11.77
N LYS A 4 53.74 27.20 11.42
CA LYS A 4 52.42 27.29 10.74
C LYS A 4 51.97 25.89 10.33
N ALA A 5 51.34 25.17 11.24
CA ALA A 5 50.66 23.91 10.90
C ALA A 5 49.44 23.68 11.81
N LYS A 6 48.67 24.73 12.14
CA LYS A 6 47.50 24.57 13.01
C LYS A 6 46.37 25.54 12.69
N SER A 7 45.81 25.46 11.49
CA SER A 7 44.59 26.22 11.14
C SER A 7 43.56 25.45 10.32
N HIS A 8 43.49 24.11 10.44
CA HIS A 8 42.43 23.30 9.83
C HIS A 8 41.47 22.66 10.84
N LEU A 9 41.47 23.10 12.10
CA LEU A 9 40.66 22.50 13.17
C LEU A 9 39.44 23.33 13.59
N SER A 10 39.09 24.38 12.84
CA SER A 10 37.96 25.26 13.16
C SER A 10 37.07 25.50 11.94
N ASP A 11 36.73 24.41 11.24
CA ASP A 11 35.65 24.44 10.25
C ASP A 11 34.33 24.13 10.99
N GLU A 12 33.71 25.15 11.57
CA GLU A 12 32.44 25.05 12.32
C GLU A 12 31.31 24.54 11.42
N SER A 13 31.42 24.77 10.10
CA SER A 13 30.52 24.27 9.05
C SER A 13 30.49 22.74 8.94
N GLY A 14 31.63 22.06 9.08
CA GLY A 14 31.70 20.59 9.04
C GLY A 14 31.04 19.91 10.25
N VAL A 15 31.09 20.55 11.42
CA VAL A 15 30.48 20.04 12.66
C VAL A 15 28.96 20.12 12.59
N GLN A 16 28.42 21.21 12.05
CA GLN A 16 26.99 21.39 11.89
C GLN A 16 26.37 20.35 10.93
N LEU A 17 27.08 20.00 9.86
CA LEU A 17 26.61 18.97 8.93
C LEU A 17 26.54 17.58 9.59
N VAL A 18 27.52 17.25 10.43
CA VAL A 18 27.56 15.99 11.20
C VAL A 18 26.39 15.88 12.18
N GLU A 19 26.00 16.99 12.80
CA GLU A 19 24.84 17.03 13.72
C GLU A 19 23.52 16.74 12.99
N TYR A 20 23.36 17.26 11.76
CA TYR A 20 22.18 16.97 10.93
C TYR A 20 22.15 15.53 10.40
N VAL A 21 23.31 14.92 10.13
CA VAL A 21 23.40 13.51 9.71
C VAL A 21 22.85 12.57 10.79
N ALA A 22 22.94 12.93 12.07
CA ALA A 22 22.35 12.16 13.16
C ALA A 22 20.81 12.14 13.13
N VAL A 23 20.17 13.21 12.63
CA VAL A 23 18.70 13.32 12.54
C VAL A 23 18.14 12.70 11.26
N PHE A 24 18.94 12.71 10.18
CA PHE A 24 18.57 12.15 8.88
C PHE A 24 17.93 10.74 8.90
N PRO A 25 18.47 9.72 9.62
CA PRO A 25 17.84 8.40 9.66
C PRO A 25 16.44 8.42 10.29
N PHE A 26 16.17 9.31 11.24
CA PHE A 26 14.84 9.44 11.84
C PHE A 26 13.84 10.06 10.87
N VAL A 27 14.28 11.03 10.05
CA VAL A 27 13.45 11.61 8.99
C VAL A 27 13.11 10.55 7.94
N LEU A 28 14.09 9.74 7.52
CA LEU A 28 13.85 8.62 6.61
C LEU A 28 12.88 7.60 7.20
N LEU A 29 13.02 7.28 8.49
CA LEU A 29 12.11 6.37 9.18
C LEU A 29 10.67 6.92 9.19
N ALA A 30 10.50 8.20 9.50
CA ALA A 30 9.19 8.85 9.49
C ALA A 30 8.57 8.85 8.08
N ALA A 31 9.37 9.18 7.06
CA ALA A 31 8.94 9.13 5.66
C ALA A 31 8.53 7.71 5.23
N MET A 32 9.29 6.69 5.65
CA MET A 32 8.97 5.29 5.37
C MET A 32 7.66 4.87 6.03
N ILE A 33 7.42 5.27 7.28
CA ILE A 33 6.15 4.99 7.98
C ILE A 33 4.99 5.67 7.25
N ALA A 34 5.12 6.95 6.90
CA ALA A 34 4.10 7.68 6.14
C ALA A 34 3.81 6.99 4.79
N PHE A 35 4.85 6.50 4.12
CA PHE A 35 4.71 5.74 2.87
C PHE A 35 3.93 4.44 3.06
N GLN A 36 4.11 3.73 4.18
CA GLN A 36 3.32 2.52 4.48
C GLN A 36 1.82 2.83 4.59
N PHE A 37 1.44 3.95 5.22
CA PHE A 37 0.04 4.36 5.28
C PHE A 37 -0.52 4.69 3.88
N MET A 38 0.26 5.34 3.03
CA MET A 38 -0.13 5.65 1.66
C MET A 38 -0.39 4.38 0.85
N VAL A 39 0.53 3.41 0.93
CA VAL A 39 0.40 2.11 0.29
C VAL A 39 -0.83 1.36 0.82
N GLY A 40 -1.04 1.35 2.13
CA GLY A 40 -2.22 0.75 2.77
C GLY A 40 -3.52 1.37 2.26
N ALA A 41 -3.64 2.70 2.26
CA ALA A 41 -4.81 3.39 1.73
C ALA A 41 -5.05 3.08 0.25
N TYR A 42 -3.98 3.07 -0.57
CA TYR A 42 -4.07 2.72 -1.99
C TYR A 42 -4.62 1.30 -2.20
N THR A 43 -4.15 0.31 -1.43
CA THR A 43 -4.65 -1.07 -1.55
C THR A 43 -6.14 -1.22 -1.24
N VAL A 44 -6.68 -0.42 -0.30
CA VAL A 44 -8.12 -0.41 0.01
C VAL A 44 -8.92 0.11 -1.18
N VAL A 45 -8.45 1.17 -1.83
CA VAL A 45 -9.10 1.73 -3.03
C VAL A 45 -9.10 0.72 -4.16
N VAL A 46 -7.97 0.04 -4.40
CA VAL A 46 -7.87 -1.01 -5.43
C VAL A 46 -8.78 -2.20 -5.11
N ALA A 47 -8.83 -2.65 -3.85
CA ALA A 47 -9.71 -3.75 -3.45
C ALA A 47 -11.19 -3.40 -3.68
N ALA A 48 -11.60 -2.16 -3.39
CA ALA A 48 -12.96 -1.69 -3.63
C ALA A 48 -13.28 -1.60 -5.13
N ALA A 49 -12.36 -1.10 -5.95
CA ALA A 49 -12.51 -1.06 -7.40
C ALA A 49 -12.68 -2.48 -7.98
N ALA A 50 -11.84 -3.41 -7.53
CA ALA A 50 -11.92 -4.81 -7.95
C ALA A 50 -13.22 -5.50 -7.55
N ALA A 51 -13.74 -5.23 -6.35
CA ALA A 51 -15.03 -5.75 -5.92
C ALA A 51 -16.18 -5.22 -6.79
N ARG A 52 -16.12 -3.96 -7.23
CA ARG A 52 -17.14 -3.38 -8.14
C ARG A 52 -17.09 -4.01 -9.52
N GLU A 53 -15.89 -4.17 -10.10
CA GLU A 53 -15.74 -4.81 -11.41
C GLU A 53 -16.12 -6.29 -11.37
N GLY A 54 -15.75 -7.00 -10.31
CA GLY A 54 -16.19 -8.38 -10.09
C GLY A 54 -17.72 -8.50 -9.93
N ALA A 55 -18.35 -7.57 -9.22
CA ALA A 55 -19.81 -7.56 -9.07
C ALA A 55 -20.54 -7.27 -10.39
N ARG A 56 -19.99 -6.37 -11.23
CA ARG A 56 -20.53 -6.06 -12.57
C ARG A 56 -20.46 -7.28 -13.49
N ALA A 57 -19.30 -7.91 -13.59
CA ALA A 57 -19.13 -9.14 -14.36
C ALA A 57 -20.09 -10.24 -13.89
N ALA A 58 -20.24 -10.41 -12.58
CA ALA A 58 -21.18 -11.39 -12.05
C ALA A 58 -22.65 -11.08 -12.37
N ALA A 59 -23.02 -9.79 -12.46
CA ALA A 59 -24.37 -9.37 -12.78
C ALA A 59 -24.77 -9.68 -14.23
N VAL A 60 -23.79 -9.72 -15.15
CA VAL A 60 -23.99 -10.10 -16.57
C VAL A 60 -23.63 -11.56 -16.87
N TYR A 61 -23.56 -12.41 -15.84
CA TYR A 61 -23.20 -13.83 -15.94
C TYR A 61 -21.79 -14.11 -16.49
N GLU A 62 -20.87 -13.16 -16.40
CA GLU A 62 -19.46 -13.32 -16.77
C GLU A 62 -18.60 -13.75 -15.56
N ASN A 63 -17.37 -14.17 -15.83
CA ASN A 63 -16.43 -14.61 -14.81
C ASN A 63 -15.91 -13.45 -13.94
N ALA A 64 -16.57 -13.26 -12.80
CA ALA A 64 -16.22 -12.28 -11.78
C ALA A 64 -14.79 -12.38 -11.23
N TYR A 65 -14.19 -13.58 -11.23
CA TYR A 65 -12.81 -13.76 -10.76
C TYR A 65 -11.84 -13.08 -11.73
N VAL A 66 -12.03 -13.27 -13.04
CA VAL A 66 -11.16 -12.68 -14.07
C VAL A 66 -11.28 -11.15 -14.07
N ALA A 67 -12.51 -10.64 -13.98
CA ALA A 67 -12.75 -9.19 -13.91
C ALA A 67 -12.09 -8.56 -12.67
N ALA A 68 -12.29 -9.15 -11.49
CA ALA A 68 -11.64 -8.69 -10.26
C ALA A 68 -10.11 -8.81 -10.32
N ALA A 69 -9.57 -9.86 -10.95
CA ALA A 69 -8.12 -10.06 -11.10
C ALA A 69 -7.49 -8.99 -12.00
N ASN A 70 -8.14 -8.66 -13.12
CA ASN A 70 -7.71 -7.60 -14.04
C ASN A 70 -7.75 -6.21 -13.40
N ALA A 71 -8.74 -5.96 -12.53
CA ALA A 71 -8.85 -4.69 -11.81
C ALA A 71 -7.81 -4.53 -10.67
N SER A 72 -7.05 -5.58 -10.35
CA SER A 72 -6.20 -5.62 -9.16
C SER A 72 -4.74 -6.03 -9.44
N VAL A 73 -4.29 -5.98 -10.70
CA VAL A 73 -3.00 -6.55 -11.14
C VAL A 73 -1.84 -6.15 -10.22
N GLY A 74 -0.94 -7.10 -9.94
CA GLY A 74 0.24 -6.88 -9.08
C GLY A 74 0.02 -7.18 -7.59
N PHE A 75 -1.22 -7.41 -7.16
CA PHE A 75 -1.52 -7.78 -5.76
C PHE A 75 -1.84 -9.28 -5.61
N GLN A 76 -1.39 -9.87 -4.50
CA GLN A 76 -1.92 -11.16 -4.05
C GLN A 76 -3.36 -10.97 -3.57
N ARG A 77 -4.26 -11.83 -4.03
CA ARG A 77 -5.71 -11.64 -3.86
C ARG A 77 -6.47 -12.89 -3.47
N GLN A 78 -7.61 -12.66 -2.85
CA GLN A 78 -8.65 -13.65 -2.65
C GLN A 78 -9.98 -13.02 -3.07
N VAL A 79 -10.69 -13.66 -4.00
CA VAL A 79 -11.98 -13.18 -4.51
C VAL A 79 -13.06 -14.16 -4.07
N PHE A 80 -14.10 -13.64 -3.43
CA PHE A 80 -15.24 -14.39 -2.97
C PHE A 80 -16.49 -13.81 -3.61
N VAL A 81 -17.22 -14.64 -4.35
CA VAL A 81 -18.50 -14.26 -4.97
C VAL A 81 -19.58 -15.08 -4.31
N THR A 82 -20.62 -14.42 -3.82
CA THR A 82 -21.72 -15.07 -3.11
C THR A 82 -23.05 -14.54 -3.64
N GLY A 83 -24.00 -15.45 -3.91
CA GLY A 83 -25.37 -15.07 -4.20
C GLY A 83 -26.02 -14.43 -2.97
N ALA A 84 -26.52 -13.22 -3.11
CA ALA A 84 -27.16 -12.43 -2.07
C ALA A 84 -28.63 -12.16 -2.44
N GLY A 85 -29.50 -13.16 -2.25
CA GLY A 85 -30.91 -13.07 -2.64
C GLY A 85 -31.06 -12.85 -4.15
N ASN A 86 -31.73 -11.75 -4.56
CA ASN A 86 -31.82 -11.33 -5.96
C ASN A 86 -30.65 -10.41 -6.38
N GLY A 87 -29.44 -10.73 -5.92
CA GLY A 87 -28.25 -9.93 -6.15
C GLY A 87 -27.00 -10.78 -6.02
N VAL A 88 -25.87 -10.25 -6.47
CA VAL A 88 -24.55 -10.87 -6.31
C VAL A 88 -23.68 -9.98 -5.45
N ARG A 89 -23.04 -10.58 -4.45
CA ARG A 89 -22.01 -9.93 -3.62
C ARG A 89 -20.64 -10.39 -4.07
N CYS A 90 -19.79 -9.45 -4.45
CA CYS A 90 -18.37 -9.69 -4.66
C CYS A 90 -17.57 -9.09 -3.49
N THR A 91 -16.70 -9.90 -2.90
CA THR A 91 -15.75 -9.48 -1.86
C THR A 91 -14.34 -9.80 -2.33
N VAL A 92 -13.49 -8.79 -2.39
CA VAL A 92 -12.08 -8.93 -2.81
C VAL A 92 -11.20 -8.55 -1.63
N LYS A 93 -10.30 -9.47 -1.25
CA LYS A 93 -9.24 -9.23 -0.27
C LYS A 93 -7.91 -9.13 -0.99
N LEU A 94 -7.17 -8.05 -0.76
CA LEU A 94 -5.82 -7.84 -1.29
C LEU A 94 -4.82 -7.83 -0.13
N LYS A 95 -3.69 -8.50 -0.31
CA LYS A 95 -2.59 -8.44 0.66
C LYS A 95 -1.86 -7.11 0.52
N VAL A 96 -1.76 -6.37 1.62
CA VAL A 96 -1.03 -5.10 1.65
C VAL A 96 0.47 -5.41 1.68
N PRO A 97 1.27 -4.84 0.76
CA PRO A 97 2.71 -5.03 0.77
C PRO A 97 3.30 -4.24 1.95
N MET A 98 3.57 -4.96 3.04
CA MET A 98 4.20 -4.46 4.25
C MET A 98 5.71 -4.70 4.19
N PHE A 99 6.48 -3.94 4.97
CA PHE A 99 7.91 -4.20 5.08
C PHE A 99 8.18 -5.55 5.78
N PRO A 100 9.29 -6.25 5.45
CA PRO A 100 9.50 -7.65 5.82
C PRO A 100 9.63 -7.94 7.33
N LEU A 101 9.89 -6.93 8.16
CA LEU A 101 10.09 -7.14 9.60
C LEU A 101 8.81 -6.89 10.41
N TRP A 102 7.66 -6.63 9.76
CA TRP A 102 6.40 -6.51 10.47
C TRP A 102 5.78 -7.88 10.77
N PRO A 103 5.39 -8.16 12.03
CA PRO A 103 4.70 -9.39 12.36
C PRO A 103 3.26 -9.35 11.83
N GLY A 104 2.95 -10.23 10.88
CA GLY A 104 1.58 -10.51 10.44
C GLY A 104 1.25 -10.02 9.03
N GLU A 105 0.18 -10.60 8.49
CA GLU A 105 -0.34 -10.24 7.18
C GLU A 105 -1.49 -9.25 7.33
N VAL A 106 -1.39 -8.12 6.62
CA VAL A 106 -2.46 -7.14 6.55
C VAL A 106 -3.23 -7.34 5.25
N TRP A 107 -4.56 -7.40 5.35
CA TRP A 107 -5.46 -7.60 4.23
C TRP A 107 -6.40 -6.41 4.09
N ALA A 108 -6.37 -5.77 2.93
CA ALA A 108 -7.36 -4.78 2.54
C ALA A 108 -8.58 -5.49 1.93
N THR A 109 -9.79 -5.14 2.36
CA THR A 109 -11.02 -5.79 1.89
C THR A 109 -11.95 -4.78 1.22
N GLY A 110 -12.33 -5.05 -0.02
CA GLY A 110 -13.41 -4.36 -0.73
C GLY A 110 -14.62 -5.27 -0.86
N ASN A 111 -15.82 -4.74 -0.64
CA ASN A 111 -17.06 -5.47 -0.88
C ASN A 111 -18.03 -4.64 -1.72
N THR A 112 -18.81 -5.30 -2.56
CA THR A 112 -19.86 -4.66 -3.37
C THR A 112 -20.98 -5.66 -3.62
N THR A 113 -22.21 -5.20 -3.52
CA THR A 113 -23.42 -5.95 -3.86
C THR A 113 -24.10 -5.31 -5.05
N MET A 114 -24.41 -6.08 -6.08
CA MET A 114 -25.16 -5.62 -7.25
C MET A 114 -26.46 -6.39 -7.37
N ARG A 115 -27.57 -5.70 -7.65
CA ARG A 115 -28.89 -6.31 -7.85
C ARG A 115 -28.89 -7.02 -9.20
N LEU A 116 -29.46 -8.22 -9.25
CA LEU A 116 -29.76 -8.89 -10.52
C LEU A 116 -31.10 -8.31 -11.01
N GLU A 117 -31.05 -7.59 -12.13
CA GLU A 117 -32.24 -7.29 -12.90
C GLU A 117 -32.62 -8.57 -13.63
N ARG A 118 -33.76 -9.15 -13.22
CA ARG A 118 -34.27 -10.41 -13.71
C ARG A 118 -35.34 -10.14 -14.76
#